data_AF-A0A945MUG1-F1
#
_entry.id   AF-A0A945MUG1-F1
#
_cell.length_a   1.000
_cell.length_b   1.000
_cell.length_c   1.000
_cell.angle_alpha   90.00
_cell.angle_beta   90.00
_cell.angle_gamma   90.00
#
_symmetry.space_group_name_H-M   'P 1'
#
loop_
_entity.id
_entity.type
_entity.pdbx_description
1 polymer ?
#
loop_
_entity_poly.entity_id
_entity_poly.type
_entity_poly.pdbx_seq_one_letter_code
_entity_poly.pdbx_strand_id
1 'polypeptide(L)'
;MGLTIETFSNVKGGNSFYKAISHPLAAPKAEALIARLAAAGAVAVYDPLGLFSGFAEFHDLSALEVSHAFVQDIAQIGETVAGRPAQPVTEIAEAAVGTVLVAAFDAARLIDHVRHLMPDGAVIESFDSLRLDDDLLTNRRTYLDAVNFATNFAFFRDGEGLHSRVATANYWSGYGAKGVRLHLILFGEAGEVLAEWDQEIPDRPAGIALDSAHVRERFGLGAFTSQLFIHAVGISGHDVVKYALDIWHEDGSALTCT
;
A
#
# COMPACT_ATOMS: atom_id res chain seq x y z
N MET A 1 -6.39 20.43 7.20
CA MET A 1 -7.36 19.40 7.61
C MET A 1 -6.57 18.11 7.71
N GLY A 2 -6.64 17.39 8.83
CA GLY A 2 -5.89 16.14 9.00
C GLY A 2 -6.58 15.02 8.23
N LEU A 3 -5.79 14.11 7.65
CA LEU A 3 -6.32 12.91 7.00
C LEU A 3 -6.91 11.95 8.04
N THR A 4 -8.06 11.36 7.75
CA THR A 4 -8.76 10.44 8.67
C THR A 4 -8.29 9.01 8.40
N ILE A 5 -7.02 8.73 8.66
CA ILE A 5 -6.39 7.44 8.36
C ILE A 5 -6.28 6.60 9.63
N GLU A 6 -6.90 5.43 9.63
CA GLU A 6 -6.60 4.39 10.62
C GLU A 6 -5.29 3.69 10.25
N THR A 7 -4.20 4.00 10.96
CA THR A 7 -2.90 3.33 10.75
C THR A 7 -2.71 2.11 11.66
N PHE A 8 -3.39 2.11 12.82
CA PHE A 8 -3.27 1.07 13.84
C PHE A 8 -4.51 1.04 14.75
N SER A 9 -4.92 -0.15 15.18
CA SER A 9 -5.92 -0.35 16.23
C SER A 9 -5.39 -1.34 17.27
N ASN A 10 -5.59 -1.06 18.56
CA ASN A 10 -5.28 -2.02 19.63
C ASN A 10 -6.10 -3.32 19.53
N VAL A 11 -7.19 -3.33 18.76
CA VAL A 11 -8.06 -4.49 18.57
C VAL A 11 -7.68 -5.28 17.32
N LYS A 12 -7.30 -4.60 16.23
CA LYS A 12 -7.06 -5.20 14.91
C LYS A 12 -5.57 -5.30 14.52
N GLY A 13 -4.67 -4.65 15.25
CA GLY A 13 -3.25 -4.53 14.91
C GLY A 13 -2.98 -3.40 13.91
N GLY A 14 -1.86 -3.50 13.18
CA GLY A 14 -1.53 -2.58 12.09
C GLY A 14 -2.55 -2.67 10.94
N ASN A 15 -2.89 -1.53 10.35
CA ASN A 15 -3.86 -1.52 9.25
C ASN A 15 -3.18 -1.85 7.91
N SER A 16 -3.24 -3.12 7.49
CA SER A 16 -2.73 -3.58 6.20
C SER A 16 -3.36 -2.85 5.01
N PHE A 17 -4.62 -2.41 5.13
CA PHE A 17 -5.31 -1.73 4.04
C PHE A 17 -4.62 -0.42 3.69
N TYR A 18 -4.30 0.41 4.69
CA TYR A 18 -3.53 1.64 4.51
C TYR A 18 -2.22 1.36 3.75
N LYS A 19 -1.43 0.39 4.21
CA LYS A 19 -0.15 0.05 3.57
C LYS A 19 -0.33 -0.49 2.15
N ALA A 20 -1.41 -1.20 1.87
CA ALA A 20 -1.72 -1.72 0.55
C ALA A 20 -2.04 -0.60 -0.46
N ILE A 21 -2.93 0.33 -0.10
CA ILE A 21 -3.36 1.41 -1.02
C ILE A 21 -2.33 2.54 -1.16
N SER A 22 -1.39 2.64 -0.21
CA SER A 22 -0.27 3.59 -0.23
C SER A 22 1.05 2.96 -0.67
N HIS A 23 1.07 1.67 -1.03
CA HIS A 23 2.27 1.02 -1.54
C HIS A 23 2.69 1.70 -2.86
N PRO A 24 3.98 2.07 -3.06
CA PRO A 24 4.40 2.79 -4.26
C PRO A 24 4.01 2.09 -5.58
N LEU A 25 4.15 0.77 -5.63
CA LEU A 25 3.74 -0.03 -6.80
C LEU A 25 2.22 -0.14 -7.01
N ALA A 26 1.41 0.18 -5.99
CA ALA A 26 -0.04 0.25 -6.11
C ALA A 26 -0.53 1.64 -6.57
N ALA A 27 0.25 2.70 -6.36
CA ALA A 27 -0.13 4.07 -6.73
C ALA A 27 -0.49 4.23 -8.23
N PRO A 28 0.33 3.82 -9.21
CA PRO A 28 -0.06 3.93 -10.63
C PRO A 28 -1.25 3.02 -10.98
N LYS A 29 -1.42 1.89 -10.28
CA LYS A 29 -2.58 0.99 -10.46
C LYS A 29 -3.87 1.65 -9.94
N ALA A 30 -3.78 2.41 -8.85
CA ALA A 30 -4.88 3.19 -8.30
C ALA A 30 -5.29 4.33 -9.24
N GLU A 31 -4.33 5.11 -9.75
CA GLU A 31 -4.58 6.14 -10.77
C GLU A 31 -5.29 5.55 -12.01
N ALA A 32 -4.83 4.40 -12.48
CA ALA A 32 -5.44 3.70 -13.60
C ALA A 32 -6.88 3.23 -13.29
N LEU A 33 -7.15 2.73 -12.08
CA LEU A 33 -8.51 2.38 -11.67
C LEU A 33 -9.41 3.62 -11.63
N ILE A 34 -8.96 4.71 -11.01
CA ILE A 34 -9.71 5.96 -10.90
C ILE A 34 -10.02 6.52 -12.28
N ALA A 35 -9.05 6.52 -13.20
CA ALA A 35 -9.25 6.95 -14.58
C ALA A 35 -10.28 6.09 -15.32
N ARG A 36 -10.26 4.76 -15.16
CA ARG A 36 -11.28 3.86 -15.74
C ARG A 36 -12.67 4.16 -15.19
N LEU A 37 -12.79 4.33 -13.87
CA LEU A 37 -14.05 4.64 -13.21
C LEU A 37 -14.61 6.00 -13.65
N ALA A 38 -13.76 7.03 -13.74
CA ALA A 38 -14.15 8.35 -14.24
C ALA A 38 -14.62 8.29 -15.69
N ALA A 39 -13.94 7.51 -16.55
CA ALA A 39 -14.32 7.34 -17.95
C ALA A 39 -15.64 6.54 -18.12
N ALA A 40 -16.03 5.74 -17.14
CA ALA A 40 -17.28 4.98 -17.15
C ALA A 40 -18.52 5.85 -16.85
N GLY A 41 -18.33 7.09 -16.39
CA GLY A 41 -19.41 8.00 -16.01
C GLY A 41 -19.86 7.77 -14.56
N ALA A 42 -21.17 7.78 -14.32
CA ALA A 42 -21.71 7.58 -12.98
C ALA A 42 -21.44 6.16 -12.45
N VAL A 43 -20.78 6.07 -11.29
CA VAL A 43 -20.41 4.81 -10.63
C VAL A 43 -21.22 4.64 -9.35
N ALA A 44 -21.66 3.42 -9.04
CA ALA A 44 -22.09 3.06 -7.70
C ALA A 44 -20.93 2.47 -6.90
N VAL A 45 -20.80 2.86 -5.64
CA VAL A 45 -19.85 2.26 -4.71
C VAL A 45 -20.58 1.25 -3.85
N TYR A 46 -20.13 0.00 -3.83
CA TYR A 46 -20.50 -0.97 -2.81
C TYR A 46 -19.33 -1.14 -1.84
N ASP A 47 -19.53 -0.72 -0.58
CA ASP A 47 -18.52 -0.77 0.47
C ASP A 47 -18.87 -1.80 1.54
N PRO A 48 -18.66 -3.11 1.28
CA PRO A 48 -19.01 -4.17 2.22
C PRO A 48 -18.20 -4.15 3.53
N LEU A 49 -17.03 -3.52 3.51
CA LEU A 49 -16.03 -3.61 4.59
C LEU A 49 -15.66 -2.25 5.19
N GLY A 50 -16.24 -1.15 4.70
CA GLY A 50 -15.94 0.21 5.16
C GLY A 50 -14.56 0.71 4.72
N LEU A 51 -14.07 0.28 3.57
CA LEU A 51 -12.71 0.60 3.08
C LEU A 51 -12.68 1.80 2.12
N PHE A 52 -13.82 2.22 1.57
CA PHE A 52 -13.84 3.28 0.56
C PHE A 52 -13.34 4.61 1.11
N SER A 53 -13.73 4.96 2.34
CA SER A 53 -13.29 6.21 2.99
C SER A 53 -11.77 6.29 3.10
N GLY A 54 -11.13 5.20 3.55
CA GLY A 54 -9.68 5.12 3.61
C GLY A 54 -9.02 5.26 2.23
N PHE A 55 -9.63 4.72 1.17
CA PHE A 55 -9.15 4.93 -0.20
C PHE A 55 -9.25 6.41 -0.63
N ALA A 56 -10.37 7.06 -0.32
CA ALA A 56 -10.63 8.46 -0.65
C ALA A 56 -9.71 9.46 0.09
N GLU A 57 -9.16 9.08 1.24
CA GLU A 57 -8.19 9.90 1.98
C GLU A 57 -6.79 9.92 1.30
N PHE A 58 -6.45 8.88 0.54
CA PHE A 58 -5.13 8.75 -0.11
C PHE A 58 -5.11 9.18 -1.57
N HIS A 59 -6.24 9.06 -2.25
CA HIS A 59 -6.33 9.24 -3.69
C HIS A 59 -7.30 10.36 -4.04
N ASP A 60 -6.96 11.18 -5.04
CA ASP A 60 -7.87 12.20 -5.54
C ASP A 60 -9.02 11.55 -6.33
N LEU A 61 -10.21 11.57 -5.74
CA LEU A 61 -11.43 11.03 -6.33
C LEU A 61 -12.34 12.11 -6.91
N SER A 62 -11.87 13.36 -7.03
CA SER A 62 -12.68 14.50 -7.51
C SER A 62 -13.26 14.29 -8.91
N ALA A 63 -12.61 13.47 -9.73
CA ALA A 63 -13.08 13.10 -11.07
C ALA A 63 -14.17 12.02 -11.06
N LEU A 64 -14.43 11.35 -9.93
CA LEU A 64 -15.42 10.28 -9.84
C LEU A 64 -16.82 10.84 -9.59
N GLU A 65 -17.74 10.55 -10.50
CA GLU A 65 -19.16 10.78 -10.26
C GLU A 65 -19.76 9.58 -9.51
N VAL A 66 -19.71 9.62 -8.17
CA VAL A 66 -20.40 8.63 -7.35
C VAL A 66 -21.90 8.95 -7.34
N SER A 67 -22.74 8.05 -7.85
CA SER A 67 -24.19 8.21 -7.88
C SER A 67 -24.89 7.59 -6.68
N HIS A 68 -24.41 6.43 -6.24
CA HIS A 68 -24.98 5.65 -5.15
C HIS A 68 -23.87 5.07 -4.27
N ALA A 69 -24.17 4.88 -2.98
CA ALA A 69 -23.32 4.15 -2.05
C ALA A 69 -24.15 3.05 -1.40
N PHE A 70 -23.65 1.82 -1.41
CA PHE A 70 -24.29 0.64 -0.86
C PHE A 70 -23.43 0.02 0.22
N VAL A 71 -24.07 -0.44 1.29
CA VAL A 71 -23.42 -1.11 2.42
C VAL A 71 -24.14 -2.41 2.76
N GLN A 72 -23.43 -3.31 3.42
CA GLN A 72 -24.01 -4.54 3.97
C GLN A 72 -24.33 -4.41 5.47
N ASP A 73 -23.62 -3.54 6.18
CA ASP A 73 -23.85 -3.27 7.59
C ASP A 73 -25.09 -2.38 7.77
N ILE A 74 -26.11 -2.91 8.44
CA ILE A 74 -27.37 -2.21 8.71
C ILE A 74 -27.12 -0.94 9.51
N ALA A 75 -26.13 -0.93 10.40
CA ALA A 75 -25.80 0.24 11.22
C ALA A 75 -25.25 1.41 10.40
N GLN A 76 -24.78 1.16 9.17
CA GLN A 76 -24.23 2.20 8.28
C GLN A 76 -25.28 2.74 7.30
N ILE A 77 -26.47 2.16 7.22
CA ILE A 77 -27.53 2.67 6.32
C ILE A 77 -27.91 4.09 6.75
N GLY A 78 -27.92 5.02 5.79
CA GLY A 78 -28.19 6.44 5.99
C GLY A 78 -26.94 7.28 6.33
N GLU A 79 -25.84 6.65 6.75
CA GLU A 79 -24.57 7.35 6.96
C GLU A 79 -23.96 7.82 5.64
N THR A 80 -23.07 8.82 5.69
CA THR A 80 -22.41 9.32 4.48
C THR A 80 -21.24 8.43 4.09
N VAL A 81 -21.35 7.72 2.97
CA VAL A 81 -20.30 6.93 2.33
C VAL A 81 -20.10 7.44 0.91
N ALA A 82 -18.86 7.70 0.50
CA ALA A 82 -18.56 8.21 -0.84
C ALA A 82 -19.36 9.48 -1.23
N GLY A 83 -19.64 10.35 -0.24
CA GLY A 83 -20.45 11.56 -0.44
C GLY A 83 -21.95 11.33 -0.64
N ARG A 84 -22.45 10.10 -0.47
CA ARG A 84 -23.86 9.72 -0.62
C ARG A 84 -24.40 9.09 0.66
N PRO A 85 -25.71 9.22 0.95
CA PRO A 85 -26.33 8.41 1.99
C PRO A 85 -26.28 6.94 1.59
N ALA A 86 -25.71 6.11 2.45
CA ALA A 86 -25.54 4.69 2.22
C ALA A 86 -26.89 3.98 2.21
N GLN A 87 -27.09 3.14 1.19
CA GLN A 87 -28.29 2.32 0.96
C GLN A 87 -27.99 0.86 1.28
N PRO A 88 -28.99 0.04 1.62
CA PRO A 88 -28.77 -1.39 1.77
C PRO A 88 -28.39 -2.02 0.42
N VAL A 89 -27.45 -2.97 0.44
CA VAL A 89 -27.01 -3.68 -0.78
C VAL A 89 -28.14 -4.35 -1.56
N THR A 90 -29.28 -4.66 -0.93
CA THR A 90 -30.46 -5.21 -1.60
C THR A 90 -31.08 -4.27 -2.63
N GLU A 91 -30.83 -2.96 -2.53
CA GLU A 91 -31.33 -1.95 -3.46
C GLU A 91 -30.37 -1.71 -4.65
N ILE A 92 -29.22 -2.38 -4.70
CA ILE A 92 -28.20 -2.10 -5.72
C ILE A 92 -28.69 -2.36 -7.15
N ALA A 93 -29.61 -3.31 -7.34
CA ALA A 93 -30.22 -3.60 -8.64
C ALA A 93 -31.00 -2.39 -9.21
N GLU A 94 -31.54 -1.54 -8.34
CA GLU A 94 -32.40 -0.41 -8.71
C GLU A 94 -31.60 0.83 -9.15
N ALA A 95 -30.29 0.86 -8.89
CA ALA A 95 -29.41 2.00 -9.13
C ALA A 95 -29.24 2.37 -10.61
N ALA A 96 -29.60 1.47 -11.53
CA ALA A 96 -29.50 1.66 -12.99
C ALA A 96 -28.13 2.21 -13.46
N VAL A 97 -27.03 1.74 -12.85
CA VAL A 97 -25.65 2.16 -13.17
C VAL A 97 -24.97 1.18 -14.14
N GLY A 98 -24.08 1.71 -14.99
CA GLY A 98 -23.25 0.90 -15.88
C GLY A 98 -22.01 0.31 -15.20
N THR A 99 -21.62 0.81 -14.01
CA THR A 99 -20.43 0.35 -13.29
C THR A 99 -20.63 0.38 -11.78
N VAL A 100 -20.22 -0.70 -11.13
CA VAL A 100 -20.18 -0.85 -9.67
C VAL A 100 -18.74 -1.05 -9.23
N LEU A 101 -18.23 -0.17 -8.37
CA LEU A 101 -16.97 -0.38 -7.65
C LEU A 101 -17.26 -1.12 -6.35
N VAL A 102 -16.72 -2.32 -6.21
CA VAL A 102 -16.67 -3.03 -4.93
C VAL A 102 -15.41 -2.63 -4.19
N ALA A 103 -15.55 -1.84 -3.14
CA ALA A 103 -14.44 -1.29 -2.35
C ALA A 103 -13.81 -2.35 -1.43
N ALA A 104 -13.22 -3.38 -2.02
CA ALA A 104 -12.56 -4.47 -1.32
C ALA A 104 -11.45 -5.10 -2.18
N PHE A 105 -10.44 -5.65 -1.48
CA PHE A 105 -9.52 -6.65 -2.02
C PHE A 105 -10.06 -8.06 -1.73
N ASP A 106 -9.55 -9.06 -2.44
CA ASP A 106 -10.06 -10.45 -2.42
C ASP A 106 -11.57 -10.48 -2.70
N ALA A 107 -12.02 -9.60 -3.62
CA ALA A 107 -13.43 -9.23 -3.73
C ALA A 107 -14.29 -10.32 -4.40
N ALA A 108 -13.69 -11.29 -5.09
CA ALA A 108 -14.41 -12.32 -5.84
C ALA A 108 -15.51 -13.00 -5.01
N ARG A 109 -15.21 -13.42 -3.78
CA ARG A 109 -16.20 -14.06 -2.89
C ARG A 109 -17.31 -13.08 -2.47
N LEU A 110 -16.96 -11.83 -2.20
CA LEU A 110 -17.93 -10.79 -1.82
C LEU A 110 -18.87 -10.50 -2.99
N ILE A 111 -18.31 -10.33 -4.19
CA ILE A 111 -19.05 -10.15 -5.44
C ILE A 111 -20.00 -11.33 -5.67
N ASP A 112 -19.54 -12.58 -5.52
CA ASP A 112 -20.36 -13.76 -5.73
C ASP A 112 -21.57 -13.83 -4.78
N HIS A 113 -21.41 -13.40 -3.53
CA HIS A 113 -22.52 -13.36 -2.57
C HIS A 113 -23.63 -12.41 -2.99
N VAL A 114 -23.30 -11.29 -3.65
CA VAL A 114 -24.27 -10.26 -4.05
C VAL A 114 -24.51 -10.24 -5.56
N ARG A 115 -23.93 -11.17 -6.33
CA ARG A 115 -24.02 -11.22 -7.79
C ARG A 115 -25.46 -11.21 -8.30
N HIS A 116 -26.34 -11.89 -7.60
CA HIS A 116 -27.77 -11.97 -7.90
C HIS A 116 -28.54 -10.65 -7.68
N LEU A 117 -27.90 -9.66 -7.04
CA LEU A 117 -28.43 -8.33 -6.80
C LEU A 117 -27.81 -7.28 -7.73
N MET A 118 -26.67 -7.59 -8.39
CA MET A 118 -25.98 -6.61 -9.23
C MET A 118 -26.86 -6.20 -10.42
N PRO A 119 -26.83 -4.92 -10.84
CA PRO A 119 -27.53 -4.50 -12.04
C PRO A 119 -27.11 -5.33 -13.26
N ASP A 120 -28.09 -5.71 -14.08
CA ASP A 120 -27.86 -6.50 -15.29
C ASP A 120 -26.90 -5.75 -16.24
N GLY A 121 -25.83 -6.43 -16.64
CA GLY A 121 -24.84 -5.89 -17.57
C GLY A 121 -23.89 -4.84 -16.99
N ALA A 122 -23.96 -4.53 -15.69
CA ALA A 122 -22.99 -3.63 -15.06
C ALA A 122 -21.58 -4.21 -15.06
N VAL A 123 -20.60 -3.36 -15.32
CA VAL A 123 -19.18 -3.68 -15.12
C VAL A 123 -18.90 -3.65 -13.62
N ILE A 124 -18.23 -4.68 -13.12
CA ILE A 124 -17.83 -4.78 -11.71
C ILE A 124 -16.32 -4.58 -11.63
N GLU A 125 -15.90 -3.51 -10.97
CA GLU A 125 -14.50 -3.22 -10.65
C GLU A 125 -14.27 -3.44 -9.15
N SER A 126 -13.02 -3.70 -8.75
CA SER A 126 -12.64 -3.82 -7.34
C SER A 126 -11.22 -3.31 -7.10
N PHE A 127 -10.83 -3.21 -5.83
CA PHE A 127 -9.44 -2.94 -5.47
C PHE A 127 -8.50 -4.09 -5.86
N ASP A 128 -8.98 -5.25 -6.33
CA ASP A 128 -8.08 -6.31 -6.80
C ASP A 128 -7.18 -5.87 -7.96
N SER A 129 -7.58 -4.84 -8.72
CA SER A 129 -6.72 -4.25 -9.77
C SER A 129 -5.50 -3.48 -9.21
N LEU A 130 -5.51 -3.14 -7.92
CA LEU A 130 -4.41 -2.45 -7.21
C LEU A 130 -3.41 -3.44 -6.59
N ARG A 131 -3.67 -4.75 -6.66
CA ARG A 131 -2.84 -5.75 -5.99
C ARG A 131 -1.40 -5.67 -6.45
N LEU A 132 -0.48 -5.85 -5.50
CA LEU A 132 0.91 -6.18 -5.80
C LEU A 132 0.99 -7.53 -6.51
N ASP A 133 2.08 -7.71 -7.24
CA ASP A 133 2.38 -8.94 -7.92
C ASP A 133 2.70 -10.06 -6.89
N ASP A 134 2.38 -11.30 -7.23
CA ASP A 134 2.43 -12.44 -6.30
C ASP A 134 3.82 -12.73 -5.72
N ASP A 135 4.88 -12.29 -6.40
CA ASP A 135 6.24 -12.44 -5.92
C ASP A 135 6.54 -11.52 -4.73
N LEU A 136 5.85 -10.38 -4.61
CA LEU A 136 5.94 -9.43 -3.50
C LEU A 136 5.06 -9.80 -2.29
N LEU A 137 4.32 -10.91 -2.37
CA LEU A 137 3.43 -11.36 -1.30
C LEU A 137 4.03 -12.53 -0.52
N THR A 138 4.10 -12.38 0.80
CA THR A 138 4.47 -13.45 1.73
C THR A 138 3.34 -14.47 1.87
N ASN A 139 2.10 -14.01 2.05
CA ASN A 139 0.88 -14.80 2.06
C ASN A 139 0.00 -14.44 0.85
N ARG A 140 0.05 -15.29 -0.20
CA ARG A 140 -0.75 -15.11 -1.42
C ARG A 140 -2.25 -15.39 -1.25
N ARG A 141 -2.66 -16.02 -0.15
CA ARG A 141 -4.06 -16.45 0.05
C ARG A 141 -4.97 -15.34 0.56
N THR A 142 -4.41 -14.39 1.30
CA THR A 142 -5.13 -13.29 1.93
C THR A 142 -4.32 -12.03 1.64
N TYR A 143 -4.81 -11.17 0.76
CA TYR A 143 -4.03 -10.02 0.29
C TYR A 143 -3.71 -9.06 1.44
N LEU A 144 -4.72 -8.72 2.25
CA LEU A 144 -4.57 -7.82 3.40
C LEU A 144 -3.96 -8.49 4.65
N ASP A 145 -3.29 -9.62 4.51
CA ASP A 145 -2.48 -10.17 5.60
C ASP A 145 -1.35 -9.19 5.95
N ALA A 146 -1.15 -8.95 7.24
CA ALA A 146 -0.13 -8.03 7.73
C ALA A 146 1.28 -8.37 7.21
N VAL A 147 1.60 -9.66 7.07
CA VAL A 147 2.92 -10.10 6.58
C VAL A 147 3.20 -9.78 5.11
N ASN A 148 2.18 -9.36 4.34
CA ASN A 148 2.35 -8.88 2.97
C ASN A 148 2.80 -7.42 2.90
N PHE A 149 2.76 -6.69 4.02
CA PHE A 149 3.03 -5.26 4.05
C PHE A 149 3.99 -4.90 5.19
N ALA A 150 5.06 -5.67 5.35
CA ALA A 150 6.20 -5.21 6.13
C ALA A 150 7.00 -4.20 5.33
N THR A 151 6.50 -2.97 5.36
CA THR A 151 7.04 -1.85 4.60
C THR A 151 7.49 -0.73 5.52
N ASN A 152 8.48 0.04 5.06
CA ASN A 152 8.88 1.29 5.69
C ASN A 152 9.58 2.21 4.69
N PHE A 153 9.65 3.50 5.02
CA PHE A 153 10.44 4.48 4.28
C PHE A 153 11.59 4.95 5.17
N ALA A 154 12.76 5.15 4.56
CA ALA A 154 13.91 5.75 5.20
C ALA A 154 14.40 6.94 4.37
N PHE A 155 14.77 8.03 5.03
CA PHE A 155 15.55 9.08 4.38
C PHE A 155 16.90 8.51 3.94
N PHE A 156 17.33 8.84 2.72
CA PHE A 156 18.53 8.26 2.13
C PHE A 156 19.22 9.29 1.26
N ARG A 157 20.45 9.69 1.62
CA ARG A 157 21.19 10.75 0.93
C ARG A 157 22.65 10.36 0.75
N ASP A 158 23.17 10.65 -0.44
CA ASP A 158 24.60 10.64 -0.74
C ASP A 158 24.98 11.85 -1.59
N GLY A 159 25.85 12.71 -1.08
CA GLY A 159 26.32 13.90 -1.79
C GLY A 159 26.78 15.01 -0.86
N GLU A 160 27.66 15.88 -1.38
CA GLU A 160 28.23 17.01 -0.63
C GLU A 160 28.92 16.57 0.67
N GLY A 161 29.66 15.45 0.61
CA GLY A 161 30.32 14.85 1.78
C GLY A 161 29.36 14.20 2.79
N LEU A 162 28.03 14.31 2.61
CA LEU A 162 27.03 13.65 3.44
C LEU A 162 26.69 12.25 2.92
N HIS A 163 26.58 11.32 3.85
CA HIS A 163 26.22 9.93 3.59
C HIS A 163 25.16 9.47 4.59
N SER A 164 24.32 8.55 4.15
CA SER A 164 23.33 7.85 4.98
C SER A 164 23.57 6.35 4.99
N ARG A 165 23.23 5.69 6.09
CA ARG A 165 23.18 4.24 6.21
C ARG A 165 21.92 3.81 6.95
N VAL A 166 21.19 2.90 6.34
CA VAL A 166 20.08 2.20 6.99
C VAL A 166 20.59 0.88 7.52
N ALA A 167 20.49 0.67 8.83
CA ALA A 167 20.84 -0.59 9.47
C ALA A 167 19.59 -1.28 10.02
N THR A 168 19.38 -2.55 9.67
CA THR A 168 18.30 -3.40 10.16
C THR A 168 18.81 -4.80 10.48
N ALA A 169 17.94 -5.70 10.90
CA ALA A 169 18.30 -7.07 11.24
C ALA A 169 17.26 -8.07 10.75
N ASN A 170 17.71 -9.26 10.35
CA ASN A 170 16.85 -10.40 10.07
C ASN A 170 16.37 -11.03 11.39
N TYR A 171 15.43 -10.41 12.08
CA TYR A 171 14.76 -11.05 13.22
C TYR A 171 13.69 -12.05 12.78
N TRP A 172 13.20 -11.99 11.54
CA TRP A 172 12.20 -12.92 11.01
C TRP A 172 12.69 -14.37 10.95
N SER A 173 13.99 -14.60 10.73
CA SER A 173 14.56 -15.96 10.82
C SER A 173 14.36 -16.59 12.21
N GLY A 174 14.30 -15.77 13.27
CA GLY A 174 13.97 -16.23 14.63
C GLY A 174 12.54 -16.75 14.77
N TYR A 175 11.65 -16.36 13.85
CA TYR A 175 10.27 -16.83 13.71
C TYR A 175 10.13 -17.93 12.64
N GLY A 176 11.25 -18.48 12.17
CA GLY A 176 11.28 -19.56 11.18
C GLY A 176 11.13 -19.12 9.72
N ALA A 177 11.18 -17.81 9.43
CA ALA A 177 11.20 -17.31 8.06
C ALA A 177 12.42 -17.83 7.29
N LYS A 178 12.24 -18.11 6.00
CA LYS A 178 13.29 -18.53 5.07
C LYS A 178 13.08 -17.86 3.72
N GLY A 179 14.17 -17.63 2.99
CA GLY A 179 14.15 -16.94 1.70
C GLY A 179 13.66 -15.49 1.84
N VAL A 180 13.96 -14.84 2.97
CA VAL A 180 13.60 -13.44 3.17
C VAL A 180 14.39 -12.58 2.19
N ARG A 181 13.71 -11.64 1.54
CA ARG A 181 14.34 -10.60 0.71
C ARG A 181 13.79 -9.23 1.08
N LEU A 182 14.58 -8.19 0.84
CA LEU A 182 14.08 -6.82 0.79
C LEU A 182 13.92 -6.42 -0.67
N HIS A 183 12.71 -6.06 -1.06
CA HIS A 183 12.47 -5.31 -2.27
C HIS A 183 12.62 -3.83 -1.97
N LEU A 184 13.49 -3.15 -2.72
CA LEU A 184 13.98 -1.81 -2.41
C LEU A 184 13.76 -0.89 -3.60
N ILE A 185 13.17 0.27 -3.35
CA ILE A 185 12.94 1.30 -4.37
C ILE A 185 13.49 2.63 -3.84
N LEU A 186 14.44 3.21 -4.56
CA LEU A 186 15.00 4.53 -4.26
C LEU A 186 14.29 5.58 -5.10
N PHE A 187 13.59 6.49 -4.43
CA PHE A 187 12.88 7.60 -5.06
C PHE A 187 13.69 8.90 -4.99
N GLY A 188 13.72 9.63 -6.11
CA GLY A 188 14.24 11.00 -6.17
C GLY A 188 13.26 12.01 -5.56
N GLU A 189 13.66 13.28 -5.57
CA GLU A 189 12.89 14.37 -4.95
C GLU A 189 11.53 14.60 -5.62
N ALA A 190 11.40 14.30 -6.92
CA ALA A 190 10.14 14.43 -7.66
C ALA A 190 9.32 13.13 -7.67
N GLY A 191 9.73 12.11 -6.90
CA GLY A 191 9.07 10.81 -6.85
C GLY A 191 9.42 9.86 -7.99
N GLU A 192 10.38 10.22 -8.84
CA GLU A 192 10.92 9.35 -9.87
C GLU A 192 11.72 8.19 -9.26
N VAL A 193 11.67 7.01 -9.89
CA VAL A 193 12.47 5.86 -9.46
C VAL A 193 13.90 6.05 -9.95
N LEU A 194 14.85 6.20 -9.03
CA LEU A 194 16.28 6.27 -9.32
C LEU A 194 16.91 4.88 -9.43
N ALA A 195 16.47 3.95 -8.59
CA ALA A 195 16.91 2.55 -8.61
C ALA A 195 15.87 1.64 -7.95
N GLU A 196 15.78 0.40 -8.42
CA GLU A 196 14.92 -0.65 -7.87
C GLU A 196 15.69 -1.97 -7.87
N TRP A 197 15.69 -2.69 -6.75
CA TRP A 197 16.38 -3.98 -6.64
C TRP A 197 15.90 -4.84 -5.50
N ASP A 198 16.22 -6.13 -5.59
CA ASP A 198 16.07 -7.09 -4.49
C ASP A 198 17.40 -7.32 -3.77
N GLN A 199 17.34 -7.36 -2.45
CA GLN A 199 18.43 -7.74 -1.56
C GLN A 199 18.06 -9.03 -0.84
N GLU A 200 18.71 -10.13 -1.22
CA GLU A 200 18.59 -11.39 -0.50
C GLU A 200 19.14 -11.26 0.92
N ILE A 201 18.46 -11.89 1.87
CA ILE A 201 18.87 -11.95 3.28
C ILE A 201 19.17 -13.41 3.65
N PRO A 202 20.28 -13.70 4.34
CA PRO A 202 20.59 -15.05 4.80
C PRO A 202 19.49 -15.66 5.71
N ASP A 203 19.27 -16.97 5.60
CA ASP A 203 18.36 -17.77 6.44
C ASP A 203 18.87 -17.98 7.88
N ARG A 204 19.33 -16.91 8.52
CA ARG A 204 19.85 -16.87 9.89
C ARG A 204 19.78 -15.44 10.43
N PRO A 205 19.85 -15.26 11.76
CA PRO A 205 19.99 -13.92 12.33
C PRO A 205 21.22 -13.22 11.73
N ALA A 206 20.98 -12.05 11.15
CA ALA A 206 22.00 -11.27 10.45
C ALA A 206 21.68 -9.77 10.55
N GLY A 207 22.71 -8.95 10.68
CA GLY A 207 22.60 -7.51 10.44
C GLY A 207 22.57 -7.24 8.94
N ILE A 208 21.80 -6.24 8.53
CA ILE A 208 21.67 -5.78 7.15
C ILE A 208 21.99 -4.30 7.15
N ALA A 209 22.90 -3.87 6.28
CA ALA A 209 23.26 -2.47 6.12
C ALA A 209 23.11 -2.06 4.66
N LEU A 210 22.34 -1.00 4.43
CA LEU A 210 22.17 -0.35 3.14
C LEU A 210 22.90 0.99 3.21
N ASP A 211 24.00 1.10 2.46
CA ASP A 211 24.87 2.26 2.48
C ASP A 211 24.65 3.10 1.22
N SER A 212 24.39 4.39 1.41
CA SER A 212 24.05 5.31 0.33
C SER A 212 25.17 5.48 -0.70
N ALA A 213 26.44 5.45 -0.27
CA ALA A 213 27.58 5.52 -1.18
C ALA A 213 27.68 4.26 -2.06
N HIS A 214 27.48 3.08 -1.46
CA HIS A 214 27.45 1.82 -2.20
C HIS A 214 26.28 1.76 -3.19
N VAL A 215 25.10 2.26 -2.82
CA VAL A 215 23.94 2.31 -3.72
C VAL A 215 24.23 3.29 -4.88
N ARG A 216 24.79 4.45 -4.58
CA ARG A 216 25.20 5.42 -5.59
C ARG A 216 26.17 4.82 -6.60
N GLU A 217 27.22 4.15 -6.12
CA GLU A 217 28.21 3.48 -6.97
C GLU A 217 27.57 2.35 -7.78
N ARG A 218 26.83 1.45 -7.13
CA ARG A 218 26.19 0.27 -7.75
C ARG A 218 25.34 0.63 -8.96
N PHE A 219 24.59 1.72 -8.87
CA PHE A 219 23.65 2.15 -9.92
C PHE A 219 24.19 3.30 -10.78
N GLY A 220 25.43 3.75 -10.55
CA GLY A 220 26.05 4.85 -11.32
C GLY A 220 25.31 6.18 -11.17
N LEU A 221 24.78 6.47 -9.99
CA LEU A 221 23.94 7.63 -9.73
C LEU A 221 24.77 8.90 -9.46
N GLY A 222 24.17 10.05 -9.78
CA GLY A 222 24.62 11.34 -9.28
C GLY A 222 24.46 11.47 -7.76
N ALA A 223 24.82 12.63 -7.21
CA ALA A 223 24.44 12.96 -5.84
C ALA A 223 22.90 13.00 -5.73
N PHE A 224 22.35 12.55 -4.60
CA PHE A 224 20.90 12.49 -4.39
C PHE A 224 20.51 12.80 -2.95
N THR A 225 19.33 13.39 -2.80
CA THR A 225 18.55 13.44 -1.55
C THR A 225 17.24 12.73 -1.82
N SER A 226 17.01 11.60 -1.15
CA SER A 226 16.02 10.62 -1.60
C SER A 226 15.27 9.97 -0.44
N GLN A 227 14.23 9.20 -0.81
CA GLN A 227 13.56 8.27 0.10
C GLN A 227 13.76 6.84 -0.40
N LEU A 228 14.24 5.97 0.48
CA LEU A 228 14.34 4.55 0.25
C LEU A 228 13.09 3.86 0.80
N PHE A 229 12.28 3.30 -0.09
CA PHE A 229 11.21 2.39 0.27
C PHE A 229 11.77 0.98 0.46
N ILE A 230 11.36 0.34 1.55
CA ILE A 230 11.80 -0.99 1.95
C ILE A 230 10.57 -1.86 2.13
N HIS A 231 10.50 -2.97 1.40
CA HIS A 231 9.47 -4.00 1.57
C HIS A 231 10.14 -5.34 1.85
N ALA A 232 9.95 -5.89 3.05
CA ALA A 232 10.40 -7.23 3.39
C ALA A 232 9.39 -8.30 2.94
N VAL A 233 9.85 -9.26 2.13
CA VAL A 233 9.04 -10.35 1.57
C VAL A 233 9.55 -11.70 2.09
N GLY A 234 8.66 -12.66 2.31
CA GLY A 234 9.00 -13.99 2.83
C GLY A 234 9.16 -14.04 4.35
N ILE A 235 8.60 -13.06 5.06
CA ILE A 235 8.76 -12.88 6.50
C ILE A 235 7.84 -13.80 7.33
N SER A 236 8.13 -13.89 8.63
CA SER A 236 7.28 -14.55 9.63
C SER A 236 7.34 -13.80 10.95
N GLY A 237 6.24 -13.78 11.70
CA GLY A 237 6.15 -13.09 12.98
C GLY A 237 5.80 -11.62 12.83
N HIS A 238 6.79 -10.73 12.80
CA HIS A 238 6.56 -9.26 12.80
C HIS A 238 6.37 -8.71 11.38
N ASP A 239 5.40 -7.81 11.25
CA ASP A 239 4.96 -7.13 10.01
C ASP A 239 5.48 -5.68 9.88
N VAL A 240 6.54 -5.37 10.61
CA VAL A 240 7.19 -4.05 10.62
C VAL A 240 8.63 -4.24 10.21
N VAL A 241 9.20 -3.29 9.47
CA VAL A 241 10.65 -3.17 9.23
C VAL A 241 11.20 -2.14 10.21
N LYS A 242 11.97 -2.59 11.18
CA LYS A 242 12.67 -1.72 12.15
C LYS A 242 14.06 -1.41 11.64
N TYR A 243 14.46 -0.16 11.67
CA TYR A 243 15.80 0.24 11.27
C TYR A 243 16.34 1.35 12.16
N ALA A 244 17.67 1.46 12.20
CA ALA A 244 18.41 2.63 12.63
C ALA A 244 18.90 3.38 11.39
N LEU A 245 18.89 4.71 11.45
CA LEU A 245 19.39 5.59 10.40
C LEU A 245 20.58 6.37 10.93
N ASP A 246 21.72 6.16 10.29
CA ASP A 246 22.92 6.95 10.50
C ASP A 246 23.05 7.95 9.35
N ILE A 247 23.36 9.20 9.69
CA ILE A 247 23.77 10.22 8.72
C ILE A 247 25.05 10.87 9.22
N TRP A 248 26.07 10.94 8.36
CA TRP A 248 27.36 11.52 8.72
C TRP A 248 27.95 12.32 7.57
N HIS A 249 28.87 13.22 7.93
CA HIS A 249 29.72 13.93 6.96
C HIS A 249 31.12 13.31 6.91
N GLU A 250 31.74 13.23 5.74
CA GLU A 250 33.05 12.61 5.51
C GLU A 250 34.19 13.22 6.35
N ASP A 251 34.11 14.52 6.64
CA ASP A 251 35.08 15.26 7.45
C ASP A 251 34.84 15.13 8.98
N GLY A 252 33.81 14.39 9.39
CA GLY A 252 33.44 14.18 10.79
C GLY A 252 32.72 15.36 11.45
N SER A 253 32.33 16.41 10.70
CA SER A 253 31.62 17.58 11.22
C SER A 253 30.17 17.29 11.64
N ALA A 254 29.58 16.21 11.13
CA ALA A 254 28.23 15.77 11.45
C ALA A 254 28.16 14.26 11.64
N LEU A 255 27.44 13.84 12.69
CA LEU A 255 27.00 12.48 12.92
C LEU A 255 25.67 12.52 13.66
N THR A 256 24.64 11.89 13.10
CA THR A 256 23.38 11.57 13.77
C THR A 256 23.14 10.07 13.65
N CYS A 257 22.68 9.48 14.75
CA CYS A 257 22.33 8.07 14.88
C CYS A 257 20.99 8.03 15.62
N THR A 258 20.00 7.36 15.03
CA THR A 258 18.66 7.17 15.62
C THR A 258 18.39 5.71 15.92
#